data_AF-A0A7S4DB60-F1
#
_entry.id   AF-A0A7S4DB60-F1
#
_cell.length_a   1.000
_cell.length_b   1.000
_cell.length_c   1.000
_cell.angle_alpha   90.00
_cell.angle_beta   90.00
_cell.angle_gamma   90.00
#
_symmetry.space_group_name_H-M   'P 1'
#
loop_
_entity.id
_entity.type
_entity.pdbx_description
1 polymer ?
#
loop_
_entity_poly.entity_id
_entity_poly.type
_entity_poly.pdbx_seq_one_letter_code
_entity_poly.pdbx_strand_id
1 'polypeptide(L)'
;WLWAPSPENDGWWRKYQHFYFLLPYATTLFIWRFDSIRVCLKEKLWGEGLTIAAHYAIFLALFGPGWLFAQVAIGGAMLATIVTCTHQSEEYYEEYEDSFVDNQFSTSRDAVCSNPISEYVWGGMQYQLEHHLFPTMPRYKYPALVPVVQQWAAEQGIEYRTAGEFEIVKRNIDTYKRVGATSAVEGAPASRQPEKYPGPMQN
;
A
#
# COMPACT_ATOMS: atom_id res chain seq x y z
N TRP A 1 -4.31 -11.64 5.56
CA TRP A 1 -3.93 -11.47 6.97
C TRP A 1 -2.47 -11.07 7.05
N LEU A 2 -2.17 -10.01 7.79
CA LEU A 2 -0.80 -9.56 8.04
C LEU A 2 -0.29 -10.00 9.42
N TRP A 3 -1.18 -10.50 10.27
CA TRP A 3 -0.90 -11.12 11.57
C TRP A 3 -1.77 -12.37 11.76
N ALA A 4 -1.49 -13.17 12.78
CA ALA A 4 -2.29 -14.33 13.13
C ALA A 4 -3.66 -13.89 13.70
N PRO A 5 -4.80 -14.36 13.17
CA PRO A 5 -6.11 -13.96 13.67
C PRO A 5 -6.47 -14.67 14.97
N SER A 6 -7.55 -14.22 15.61
CA SER A 6 -8.21 -14.98 16.68
C SER A 6 -8.85 -16.25 16.13
N PRO A 7 -9.03 -17.32 16.94
CA PRO A 7 -9.59 -18.58 16.47
C PRO A 7 -10.97 -18.44 15.82
N GLU A 8 -11.80 -17.52 16.31
CA GLU A 8 -13.13 -17.21 15.76
C GLU A 8 -13.08 -16.60 14.34
N ASN A 9 -11.96 -15.96 13.99
CA ASN A 9 -11.73 -15.28 12.72
C ASN A 9 -10.75 -16.06 11.81
N ASP A 10 -10.28 -17.23 12.23
CA ASP A 10 -9.32 -18.03 11.47
C ASP A 10 -10.00 -18.85 10.36
N GLY A 11 -10.02 -18.28 9.15
CA GLY A 11 -10.51 -18.99 7.97
C GLY A 11 -9.51 -19.99 7.41
N TRP A 12 -9.98 -21.17 7.00
CA TRP A 12 -9.17 -22.24 6.39
C TRP A 12 -8.34 -21.79 5.17
N TRP A 13 -8.76 -20.71 4.50
CA TRP A 13 -8.08 -20.14 3.33
C TRP A 13 -6.84 -19.32 3.70
N ARG A 14 -6.67 -18.87 4.96
CA ARG A 14 -5.56 -18.02 5.40
C ARG A 14 -4.20 -18.61 5.03
N LYS A 15 -4.00 -19.92 5.20
CA LYS A 15 -2.76 -20.63 4.84
C LYS A 15 -2.37 -20.47 3.37
N TYR A 16 -3.32 -20.16 2.48
CA TYR A 16 -3.11 -20.00 1.05
C TYR A 16 -3.00 -18.53 0.60
N GLN A 17 -2.99 -17.57 1.52
CA GLN A 17 -3.01 -16.14 1.18
C GLN A 17 -1.87 -15.69 0.27
N HIS A 18 -0.70 -16.33 0.38
CA HIS A 18 0.45 -16.05 -0.48
C HIS A 18 0.23 -16.44 -1.95
N PHE A 19 -0.79 -17.25 -2.27
CA PHE A 19 -1.17 -17.58 -3.65
C PHE A 19 -2.16 -16.58 -4.25
N TYR A 20 -3.07 -16.04 -3.44
CA TYR A 20 -4.18 -15.23 -3.94
C TYR A 20 -4.08 -13.74 -3.57
N PHE A 21 -3.06 -13.29 -2.84
CA PHE A 21 -2.94 -11.88 -2.38
C PHE A 21 -2.98 -10.85 -3.53
N LEU A 22 -2.58 -11.23 -4.74
CA LEU A 22 -2.67 -10.36 -5.91
C LEU A 22 -4.11 -10.12 -6.39
N LEU A 23 -5.05 -11.03 -6.10
CA LEU A 23 -6.46 -10.88 -6.51
C LEU A 23 -7.12 -9.67 -5.85
N PRO A 24 -7.10 -9.47 -4.51
CA PRO A 24 -7.63 -8.24 -3.92
C PRO A 24 -6.86 -7.01 -4.39
N TYR A 25 -5.54 -7.11 -4.63
CA TYR A 25 -4.75 -5.99 -5.14
C TYR A 25 -5.17 -5.54 -6.54
N ALA A 26 -5.53 -6.49 -7.42
CA ALA A 26 -6.07 -6.18 -8.74
C ALA A 26 -7.37 -5.36 -8.68
N THR A 27 -8.09 -5.39 -7.55
CA THR A 27 -9.32 -4.61 -7.36
C THR A 27 -9.10 -3.16 -6.92
N THR A 28 -7.89 -2.80 -6.45
CA THR A 28 -7.59 -1.47 -5.88
C THR A 28 -8.01 -0.33 -6.81
N LEU A 29 -7.56 -0.39 -8.07
CA LEU A 29 -7.84 0.66 -9.03
C LEU A 29 -9.31 0.67 -9.53
N PHE A 30 -10.05 -0.43 -9.37
CA PHE A 30 -11.50 -0.43 -9.60
C PHE A 30 -12.21 0.32 -8.46
N ILE A 31 -11.86 0.02 -7.21
CA ILE A 31 -12.45 0.64 -6.02
C ILE A 31 -12.29 2.17 -6.11
N TRP A 32 -11.08 2.66 -6.37
CA TRP A 32 -10.83 4.10 -6.47
C TRP A 32 -11.60 4.79 -7.59
N ARG A 33 -11.83 4.09 -8.70
CA ARG A 33 -12.67 4.61 -9.81
C ARG A 33 -14.13 4.69 -9.42
N PHE A 34 -14.65 3.66 -8.75
CA PHE A 34 -16.02 3.69 -8.21
C PHE A 34 -16.19 4.82 -7.19
N ASP A 35 -15.21 5.02 -6.31
CA ASP A 35 -15.26 6.10 -5.32
C ASP A 35 -15.21 7.48 -5.99
N SER A 36 -14.40 7.66 -7.03
CA SER A 36 -14.39 8.90 -7.84
C SER A 36 -15.77 9.22 -8.42
N ILE A 37 -16.45 8.21 -8.99
CA ILE A 37 -17.81 8.36 -9.53
C ILE A 37 -18.81 8.67 -8.41
N ARG A 38 -18.73 7.97 -7.27
CA ARG A 38 -19.59 8.22 -6.11
C ARG A 38 -19.45 9.65 -5.59
N VAL A 39 -18.23 10.15 -5.47
CA VAL A 39 -17.96 11.53 -5.05
C VAL A 39 -18.55 12.52 -6.05
N CYS A 40 -18.33 12.31 -7.36
CA CYS A 40 -18.92 13.18 -8.38
C CYS A 40 -20.45 13.28 -8.27
N LEU A 41 -21.12 12.15 -8.03
CA LEU A 41 -22.58 12.10 -7.88
C LEU A 41 -23.05 12.74 -6.56
N LYS A 42 -22.37 12.42 -5.46
CA LYS A 42 -22.72 12.90 -4.11
C LYS A 42 -22.52 14.41 -3.98
N GLU A 43 -21.35 14.90 -4.39
CA GLU A 43 -20.95 16.30 -4.29
C GLU A 43 -21.38 17.13 -5.52
N LYS A 44 -22.14 16.52 -6.45
CA LYS A 44 -22.69 17.15 -7.66
C LYS A 44 -21.62 17.81 -8.55
N LEU A 45 -20.45 17.20 -8.65
CA LEU A 45 -19.33 17.65 -9.48
C LEU A 45 -19.57 17.25 -10.94
N TRP A 46 -20.60 17.82 -11.57
CA TRP A 46 -21.04 17.41 -12.91
C TRP A 46 -19.99 17.62 -13.99
N GLY A 47 -19.18 18.69 -13.88
CA GLY A 47 -18.06 18.92 -14.80
C GLY A 47 -17.04 17.78 -14.76
N GLU A 48 -16.63 17.37 -13.56
CA GLU A 48 -15.72 16.23 -13.36
C GLU A 48 -16.36 14.94 -13.86
N GLY A 49 -17.63 14.70 -13.49
CA GLY A 49 -18.39 13.53 -13.96
C GLY A 49 -18.46 13.44 -15.49
N LEU A 50 -18.69 14.56 -16.19
CA LEU A 50 -18.69 14.62 -17.65
C LEU A 50 -17.30 14.32 -18.23
N THR A 51 -16.23 14.86 -17.64
CA THR A 51 -14.86 14.56 -18.11
C THR A 51 -14.48 13.08 -17.90
N ILE A 52 -14.90 12.48 -16.78
CA ILE A 52 -14.72 11.04 -16.51
C ILE A 52 -15.52 10.21 -17.53
N ALA A 53 -16.77 10.56 -17.79
CA ALA A 53 -17.61 9.88 -18.77
C ALA A 53 -17.00 9.96 -20.18
N ALA A 54 -16.54 11.15 -20.59
CA ALA A 54 -15.87 11.35 -21.87
C ALA A 54 -14.58 10.54 -21.97
N HIS A 55 -13.75 10.53 -20.92
CA HIS A 55 -12.53 9.74 -20.86
C HIS A 55 -12.81 8.25 -21.12
N TYR A 56 -13.79 7.67 -20.41
CA TYR A 56 -14.13 6.25 -20.60
C TYR A 56 -14.81 5.98 -21.94
N ALA A 57 -15.65 6.87 -22.45
CA ALA A 57 -16.27 6.72 -23.76
C ALA A 57 -15.20 6.68 -24.88
N ILE A 58 -14.24 7.61 -24.84
CA ILE A 58 -13.12 7.65 -25.78
C ILE A 58 -12.27 6.39 -25.65
N PHE A 59 -11.90 6.01 -24.42
CA PHE A 59 -11.09 4.82 -24.20
C PHE A 59 -11.77 3.54 -24.71
N LEU A 60 -13.05 3.35 -24.39
CA LEU A 60 -13.82 2.18 -24.83
C LEU A 60 -13.99 2.15 -26.35
N ALA A 61 -14.14 3.31 -27.01
CA ALA A 61 -14.19 3.38 -28.47
C ALA A 61 -12.86 2.99 -29.13
N LEU A 62 -11.73 3.33 -28.50
CA LEU A 62 -10.39 3.06 -29.05
C LEU A 62 -9.87 1.64 -28.74
N PHE A 63 -10.12 1.13 -27.54
CA PHE A 63 -9.47 -0.10 -27.04
C PHE A 63 -10.44 -1.21 -26.61
N GLY A 64 -11.72 -0.90 -26.48
CA GLY A 64 -12.74 -1.84 -26.03
C GLY A 64 -12.69 -2.19 -24.53
N PRO A 65 -13.71 -2.91 -24.04
CA PRO A 65 -13.85 -3.21 -22.61
C PRO A 65 -12.80 -4.18 -22.08
N GLY A 66 -12.36 -5.16 -22.88
CA GLY A 66 -11.35 -6.14 -22.43
C GLY A 66 -10.03 -5.49 -22.02
N TRP A 67 -9.58 -4.50 -22.80
CA TRP A 67 -8.37 -3.74 -22.49
C TRP A 67 -8.54 -2.88 -21.23
N LEU A 68 -9.72 -2.26 -21.06
CA LEU A 68 -10.04 -1.49 -19.86
C LEU A 68 -9.89 -2.35 -18.60
N PHE A 69 -10.54 -3.53 -18.57
CA PHE A 69 -10.47 -4.42 -17.43
C PHE A 69 -9.05 -4.92 -17.17
N ALA A 70 -8.33 -5.33 -18.22
CA ALA A 70 -6.96 -5.83 -18.08
C ALA A 70 -6.02 -4.77 -17.50
N GLN A 71 -6.02 -3.55 -18.03
CA GLN A 71 -5.10 -2.51 -17.55
C GLN A 71 -5.46 -2.00 -16.15
N VAL A 72 -6.76 -1.93 -15.79
CA VAL A 72 -7.16 -1.57 -14.41
C VAL A 72 -6.68 -2.66 -13.44
N ALA A 73 -6.88 -3.94 -13.78
CA ALA A 73 -6.50 -5.06 -12.93
C ALA A 73 -4.98 -5.16 -12.74
N ILE A 74 -4.22 -5.12 -13.84
CA ILE A 74 -2.75 -5.19 -13.80
C ILE A 74 -2.18 -3.96 -13.08
N GLY A 75 -2.66 -2.77 -13.42
CA GLY A 75 -2.23 -1.53 -12.75
C GLY A 75 -2.57 -1.51 -11.26
N GLY A 76 -3.73 -2.05 -10.87
CA GLY A 76 -4.14 -2.21 -9.47
C GLY A 76 -3.22 -3.17 -8.72
N ALA A 77 -2.93 -4.32 -9.30
CA ALA A 77 -2.01 -5.29 -8.73
C ALA A 77 -0.61 -4.69 -8.54
N MET A 78 -0.07 -4.05 -9.58
CA MET A 78 1.25 -3.41 -9.54
C MET A 78 1.30 -2.28 -8.50
N LEU A 79 0.35 -1.34 -8.54
CA LEU A 79 0.29 -0.21 -7.62
C LEU A 79 0.21 -0.69 -6.17
N ALA A 80 -0.71 -1.59 -5.87
CA ALA A 80 -0.88 -2.10 -4.52
C ALA A 80 0.38 -2.83 -4.05
N THR A 81 0.99 -3.69 -4.87
CA THR A 81 2.24 -4.37 -4.49
C THR A 81 3.37 -3.39 -4.19
N ILE A 82 3.61 -2.41 -5.08
CA ILE A 82 4.69 -1.43 -4.91
C ILE A 82 4.51 -0.63 -3.61
N VAL A 83 3.29 -0.15 -3.35
CA VAL A 83 3.00 0.69 -2.18
C VAL A 83 3.00 -0.11 -0.87
N THR A 84 2.53 -1.35 -0.90
CA THR A 84 2.34 -2.10 0.34
C THR A 84 3.58 -2.88 0.76
N CYS A 85 4.44 -3.32 -0.17
CA CYS A 85 5.62 -4.11 0.17
C CYS A 85 6.64 -3.35 1.02
N THR A 86 6.63 -2.01 0.97
CA THR A 86 7.46 -1.11 1.78
C THR A 86 7.00 -0.98 3.23
N HIS A 87 5.84 -1.53 3.60
CA HIS A 87 5.26 -1.43 4.94
C HIS A 87 4.88 -2.80 5.52
N GLN A 88 4.42 -3.72 4.67
CA GLN A 88 3.74 -4.93 5.14
C GLN A 88 4.63 -5.97 5.82
N SER A 89 5.93 -5.88 5.58
CA SER A 89 6.94 -6.74 6.21
C SER A 89 7.65 -6.05 7.38
N GLU A 90 7.25 -4.83 7.73
CA GLU A 90 7.84 -4.04 8.79
C GLU A 90 7.02 -4.14 10.08
N GLU A 91 7.40 -3.36 11.09
CA GLU A 91 6.81 -3.48 12.42
C GLU A 91 5.35 -3.05 12.46
N TYR A 92 4.57 -3.74 13.30
CA TYR A 92 3.18 -3.42 13.58
C TYR A 92 3.06 -3.15 15.07
N TYR A 93 2.62 -1.94 15.41
CA TYR A 93 2.33 -1.58 16.79
C TYR A 93 0.90 -2.00 17.15
N GLU A 94 0.75 -2.75 18.24
CA GLU A 94 -0.55 -3.09 18.82
C GLU A 94 -1.11 -1.95 19.69
N GLU A 95 -0.19 -1.15 20.25
CA GLU A 95 -0.46 0.03 21.07
C GLU A 95 0.01 1.29 20.34
N TYR A 96 -0.41 2.46 20.84
CA TYR A 96 0.02 3.73 20.26
C TYR A 96 1.48 3.99 20.60
N GLU A 97 2.30 4.26 19.60
CA GLU A 97 3.69 4.70 19.76
C GLU A 97 3.75 6.22 19.66
N ASP A 98 4.26 6.87 20.71
CA ASP A 98 4.23 8.33 20.86
C ASP A 98 5.24 9.03 19.93
N SER A 99 6.32 8.34 19.55
CA SER A 99 7.37 8.92 18.71
C SER A 99 7.00 8.88 17.24
N PHE A 100 6.66 10.04 16.67
CA PHE A 100 6.40 10.15 15.22
C PHE A 100 7.56 9.63 14.37
N VAL A 101 8.80 9.97 14.76
CA VAL A 101 9.99 9.63 13.96
C VAL A 101 10.27 8.13 14.04
N ASP A 102 10.29 7.55 15.24
CA ASP A 102 10.57 6.13 15.41
C ASP A 102 9.53 5.27 14.67
N ASN A 103 8.26 5.69 14.73
CA ASN A 103 7.18 5.09 13.94
C ASN A 103 7.50 5.04 12.44
N GLN A 104 7.96 6.14 11.84
CA GLN A 104 8.22 6.14 10.40
C GLN A 104 9.40 5.23 10.06
N PHE A 105 10.45 5.21 10.87
CA PHE A 105 11.63 4.36 10.64
C PHE A 105 11.35 2.86 10.84
N SER A 106 10.51 2.49 11.82
CA SER A 106 10.23 1.09 12.14
C SER A 106 9.14 0.46 11.27
N THR A 107 8.19 1.26 10.77
CA THR A 107 7.03 0.78 9.99
C THR A 107 7.21 0.92 8.47
N SER A 108 8.35 1.47 8.02
CA SER A 108 8.66 1.62 6.60
C SER A 108 10.03 1.09 6.22
N ARG A 109 10.16 0.70 4.96
CA ARG A 109 11.40 0.28 4.31
C ARG A 109 11.41 0.77 2.88
N ASP A 110 12.51 1.40 2.49
CA ASP A 110 12.68 1.91 1.14
C ASP A 110 13.22 0.83 0.18
N ALA A 111 12.87 0.97 -1.08
CA ALA A 111 13.32 0.06 -2.13
C ALA A 111 14.52 0.64 -2.90
N VAL A 112 15.52 -0.19 -3.13
CA VAL A 112 16.67 0.15 -3.97
C VAL A 112 16.39 -0.38 -5.37
N CYS A 113 16.16 0.52 -6.32
CA CYS A 113 15.95 0.17 -7.72
C CYS A 113 17.29 -0.14 -8.41
N SER A 114 17.35 -1.21 -9.20
CA SER A 114 18.57 -1.64 -9.87
C SER A 114 18.93 -0.84 -11.13
N ASN A 115 17.98 -0.11 -11.73
CA ASN A 115 18.16 0.61 -12.99
C ASN A 115 17.06 1.67 -13.23
N PRO A 116 17.25 2.58 -14.21
CA PRO A 116 16.28 3.66 -14.49
C PRO A 116 14.89 3.20 -14.91
N ILE A 117 14.75 2.02 -15.52
CA ILE A 117 13.43 1.46 -15.87
C ILE A 117 12.72 1.04 -14.59
N SER A 118 13.43 0.42 -13.65
CA SER A 118 12.92 0.10 -12.32
C SER A 118 12.48 1.37 -11.60
N GLU A 119 13.30 2.42 -11.57
CA GLU A 119 12.92 3.72 -10.98
C GLU A 119 11.65 4.31 -11.61
N TYR A 120 11.50 4.22 -12.93
CA TYR A 120 10.29 4.66 -13.62
C TYR A 120 9.06 3.84 -13.22
N VAL A 121 9.19 2.51 -13.12
CA VAL A 121 8.10 1.61 -12.70
C VAL A 121 7.69 1.87 -11.25
N TRP A 122 8.65 2.11 -10.35
CA TRP A 122 8.39 2.46 -8.96
C TRP A 122 7.80 3.87 -8.80
N GLY A 123 8.07 4.77 -9.75
CA GLY A 123 7.37 6.06 -9.86
C GLY A 123 7.58 6.97 -8.64
N GLY A 124 8.71 6.84 -7.95
CA GLY A 124 9.01 7.57 -6.70
C GLY A 124 8.44 6.92 -5.44
N MET A 125 7.72 5.80 -5.56
CA MET A 125 7.19 5.06 -4.40
C MET A 125 8.26 4.23 -3.67
N GLN A 126 9.49 4.20 -4.17
CA GLN A 126 10.61 3.56 -3.49
C GLN A 126 11.11 4.32 -2.26
N TYR A 127 10.69 5.57 -2.06
CA TYR A 127 11.09 6.50 -0.99
C TYR A 127 9.92 6.73 -0.02
N GLN A 128 9.49 5.68 0.69
CA GLN A 128 8.37 5.79 1.61
C GLN A 128 8.75 6.44 2.93
N LEU A 129 9.97 6.19 3.44
CA LEU A 129 10.42 6.84 4.66
C LEU A 129 10.50 8.36 4.47
N GLU A 130 11.08 8.83 3.36
CA GLU A 130 11.10 10.27 3.05
C GLU A 130 9.69 10.84 2.86
N HIS A 131 8.80 10.09 2.22
CA HIS A 131 7.41 10.51 2.04
C HIS A 131 6.69 10.68 3.37
N HIS A 132 6.89 9.77 4.32
CA HIS A 132 6.23 9.88 5.62
C HIS A 132 6.82 10.95 6.51
N LEU A 133 8.14 11.14 6.49
CA LEU A 133 8.80 12.21 7.23
C LEU A 133 8.47 13.61 6.65
N PHE A 134 8.35 13.71 5.33
CA PHE A 134 8.17 14.98 4.62
C PHE A 134 7.08 14.89 3.53
N PRO A 135 5.81 14.67 3.89
CA PRO A 135 4.74 14.36 2.92
C PRO A 135 4.42 15.49 1.94
N THR A 136 4.80 16.72 2.27
CA THR A 136 4.62 17.91 1.41
C THR A 136 5.80 18.13 0.46
N MET A 137 6.92 17.42 0.64
CA MET A 137 8.07 17.53 -0.24
C MET A 137 7.77 16.86 -1.60
N PRO A 138 8.08 17.52 -2.73
CA PRO A 138 7.81 16.90 -4.02
C PRO A 138 8.73 15.71 -4.28
N ARG A 139 8.16 14.60 -4.77
CA ARG A 139 8.84 13.31 -4.95
C ARG A 139 10.20 13.35 -5.65
N TYR A 140 10.39 14.24 -6.62
CA TYR A 140 11.66 14.37 -7.34
C TYR A 140 12.82 14.88 -6.47
N LYS A 141 12.54 15.38 -5.25
CA LYS A 141 13.54 15.80 -4.27
C LYS A 141 14.00 14.67 -3.34
N TYR A 142 13.23 13.57 -3.24
CA TYR A 142 13.58 12.47 -2.35
C TYR A 142 14.96 11.86 -2.60
N PRO A 143 15.45 11.67 -3.84
CA PRO A 143 16.81 11.18 -4.06
C PRO A 143 17.91 12.02 -3.39
N ALA A 144 17.69 13.35 -3.27
CA ALA A 144 18.61 14.24 -2.59
C ALA A 144 18.42 14.26 -1.05
N LEU A 145 17.23 13.86 -0.58
CA LEU A 145 16.89 13.79 0.84
C LEU A 145 17.40 12.49 1.49
N VAL A 146 17.36 11.36 0.78
CA VAL A 146 17.85 10.05 1.24
C VAL A 146 19.21 10.13 1.97
N PRO A 147 20.29 10.70 1.39
CA PRO A 147 21.58 10.74 2.08
C PRO A 147 21.55 11.60 3.35
N VAL A 148 20.69 12.62 3.42
CA VAL A 148 20.53 13.48 4.61
C VAL A 148 19.85 12.70 5.73
N VAL A 149 18.78 11.97 5.42
CA VAL A 149 18.05 11.15 6.38
C VAL A 149 18.92 9.98 6.87
N GLN A 150 19.66 9.34 5.97
CA GLN A 150 20.61 8.28 6.32
C GLN A 150 21.71 8.76 7.27
N GLN A 151 22.29 9.94 6.98
CA GLN A 151 23.30 10.53 7.86
C GLN A 151 22.71 10.83 9.24
N TRP A 152 21.55 11.48 9.29
CA TRP A 152 20.88 11.81 10.54
C TRP A 152 20.54 10.54 11.35
N ALA A 153 20.02 9.50 10.70
CA ALA A 153 19.71 8.23 11.33
C ALA A 153 20.96 7.58 11.95
N ALA A 154 22.08 7.60 11.22
CA ALA A 154 23.36 7.10 11.73
C ALA A 154 23.86 7.89 12.95
N GLU A 155 23.71 9.22 12.96
CA GLU A 155 24.05 10.07 14.11
C GLU A 155 23.19 9.79 15.34
N GLN A 156 21.92 9.39 15.15
CA GLN A 156 21.00 9.01 16.23
C GLN A 156 21.09 7.53 16.61
N GLY A 157 21.87 6.71 15.89
CA GLY A 157 21.93 5.26 16.10
C GLY A 157 20.67 4.52 15.67
N ILE A 158 19.89 5.08 14.75
CA ILE A 158 18.64 4.49 14.20
C ILE A 158 18.96 3.77 12.88
N GLU A 159 18.37 2.58 12.69
CA GLU A 159 18.52 1.82 11.45
C GLU A 159 17.71 2.46 10.32
N TYR A 160 18.38 2.87 9.23
CA TYR A 160 17.72 3.21 7.97
C TYR A 160 17.50 1.94 7.13
N ARG A 161 16.24 1.50 7.03
CA ARG A 161 15.88 0.22 6.42
C ARG A 161 15.71 0.34 4.90
N THR A 162 16.49 -0.45 4.17
CA THR A 162 16.33 -0.61 2.71
C THR A 162 16.28 -2.09 2.31
N ALA A 163 15.82 -2.38 1.09
CA ALA A 163 15.98 -3.67 0.43
C ALA A 163 15.96 -3.51 -1.09
N GLY A 164 16.55 -4.46 -1.83
CA GLY A 164 16.42 -4.47 -3.29
C GLY A 164 14.96 -4.60 -3.72
N GLU A 165 14.60 -4.08 -4.89
CA GLU A 165 13.20 -4.02 -5.35
C GLU A 165 12.52 -5.39 -5.46
N PHE A 166 13.27 -6.44 -5.78
CA PHE A 166 12.75 -7.80 -5.80
C PHE A 166 12.80 -8.47 -4.43
N GLU A 167 13.76 -8.07 -3.60
CA GLU A 167 13.89 -8.57 -2.24
C GLU A 167 12.71 -8.11 -1.38
N ILE A 168 12.32 -6.84 -1.47
CA ILE A 168 11.20 -6.29 -0.69
C ILE A 168 9.87 -6.95 -1.06
N VAL A 169 9.66 -7.25 -2.35
CA VAL A 169 8.50 -8.02 -2.82
C VAL A 169 8.54 -9.46 -2.28
N LYS A 170 9.72 -10.09 -2.30
CA LYS A 170 9.91 -11.43 -1.73
C LYS A 170 9.61 -11.45 -0.22
N ARG A 171 10.12 -10.47 0.54
CA ARG A 171 9.85 -10.31 1.98
C ARG A 171 8.35 -10.22 2.25
N ASN A 172 7.60 -9.50 1.41
CA ASN A 172 6.15 -9.41 1.54
C ASN A 172 5.46 -10.77 1.34
N ILE A 173 5.88 -11.52 0.30
CA ILE A 173 5.39 -12.89 0.06
C ILE A 173 5.74 -13.82 1.22
N ASP A 174 6.95 -13.71 1.77
CA ASP A 174 7.40 -14.51 2.89
C ASP A 174 6.65 -14.16 4.18
N THR A 175 6.27 -12.89 4.39
CA THR A 175 5.32 -12.50 5.44
C THR A 175 3.99 -13.23 5.29
N TYR A 176 3.42 -13.26 4.08
CA TYR A 176 2.16 -13.98 3.85
C TYR A 176 2.25 -15.48 4.11
N LYS A 177 3.37 -16.11 3.74
CA LYS A 177 3.63 -17.54 4.04
C LYS A 177 3.77 -17.77 5.54
N ARG A 178 4.61 -16.98 6.21
CA ARG A 178 4.86 -17.06 7.65
C ARG A 178 3.56 -16.91 8.43
N VAL A 179 2.83 -15.81 8.19
CA VAL A 179 1.54 -15.54 8.82
C VAL A 179 0.52 -16.62 8.48
N GLY A 180 0.55 -17.20 7.27
CA GLY A 180 -0.32 -18.30 6.89
C GLY A 180 -0.05 -19.61 7.62
N ALA A 181 1.19 -19.81 8.11
CA ALA A 181 1.62 -21.00 8.82
C ALA A 181 1.50 -20.88 10.35
N THR A 182 1.41 -19.67 10.90
CA THR A 182 1.24 -19.44 12.34
C THR A 182 -0.14 -19.93 12.81
N SER A 183 -0.20 -20.54 13.99
CA SER A 183 -1.47 -20.86 14.67
C SER A 183 -2.27 -19.60 15.00
N ALA A 184 -3.59 -19.71 15.08
CA ALA A 184 -4.42 -18.64 15.60
C ALA A 184 -4.03 -18.30 17.05
N VAL A 185 -4.19 -17.03 17.43
CA VAL A 185 -3.80 -16.51 18.75
C VAL A 185 -5.05 -15.96 19.44
N GLU A 186 -5.36 -16.47 20.63
CA GLU A 186 -6.51 -16.02 21.41
C GLU A 186 -6.41 -14.51 21.72
N GLY A 187 -7.52 -13.78 21.56
CA GLY A 187 -7.54 -12.32 21.77
C GLY A 187 -6.80 -11.50 20.71
N ALA A 188 -6.30 -12.11 19.62
CA ALA A 188 -5.64 -11.35 18.56
C ALA A 188 -6.60 -10.33 17.92
N PRO A 189 -6.09 -9.13 17.57
CA PRO A 189 -6.92 -8.06 17.07
C PRO A 189 -7.63 -8.46 15.77
N ALA A 190 -8.93 -8.16 15.69
CA ALA A 190 -9.66 -8.28 14.42
C ALA A 190 -9.07 -7.31 13.38
N SER A 191 -9.07 -7.71 12.11
CA SER A 191 -8.65 -6.84 11.00
C SER A 191 -9.59 -5.64 10.77
N ARG A 192 -10.81 -5.71 11.30
CA ARG A 192 -11.75 -4.61 11.40
C ARG A 192 -12.20 -4.51 12.86
N GLN A 193 -11.92 -3.39 13.51
CA GLN A 193 -12.39 -3.11 14.87
C GLN A 193 -13.39 -1.95 14.85
N PRO A 194 -14.61 -2.15 14.33
CA PRO A 194 -15.60 -1.09 14.18
C PRO A 194 -16.00 -0.46 15.53
N GLU A 195 -15.86 -1.20 16.63
CA GLU A 195 -16.18 -0.73 17.97
C GLU A 195 -15.08 0.18 18.57
N LYS A 196 -13.81 -0.07 18.23
CA LYS A 196 -12.66 0.72 18.73
C LYS A 196 -12.41 1.99 17.90
N TYR A 197 -12.74 1.94 16.61
CA TYR A 197 -12.64 3.07 15.69
C TYR A 197 -13.96 3.20 14.92
N PRO A 198 -15.02 3.74 15.55
CA PRO A 198 -16.22 4.08 14.81
C PRO A 198 -15.79 5.04 13.70
N GLY A 199 -16.13 4.71 12.45
CA GLY A 199 -15.86 5.59 11.31
C GLY A 199 -16.42 7.00 11.57
N PRO A 200 -16.03 8.02 10.77
CA PRO A 200 -16.47 9.38 11.00
C PRO A 200 -17.99 9.41 11.19
N MET A 201 -18.44 9.97 12.32
CA MET A 201 -19.86 10.16 12.58
C MET A 201 -20.45 10.87 11.36
N GLN A 202 -21.47 10.26 10.76
CA GLN A 202 -22.25 10.89 9.69
C GLN A 202 -22.91 12.13 10.29
N ASN A 203 -22.24 13.28 10.15
CA ASN A 203 -22.83 14.60 10.32
C ASN A 203 -23.37 15.07 8.98
#